data_AF-A0A9X3XUJ9-F1
#
_entry.id   AF-A0A9X3XUJ9-F1
#
_cell.length_a   1.000
_cell.length_b   1.000
_cell.length_c   1.000
_cell.angle_alpha   90.00
_cell.angle_beta   90.00
_cell.angle_gamma   90.00
#
_symmetry.space_group_name_H-M   'P 1'
#
loop_
_entity.id
_entity.type
_entity.pdbx_description
1 polymer ?
#
loop_
_entity_poly.entity_id
_entity_poly.type
_entity_poly.pdbx_seq_one_letter_code
_entity_poly.pdbx_strand_id
1 'polypeptide(L)'
;MNSLKNSILIIKKDLKKSILIYFQLTLILMYFYVIILNSISYKIDNNNFNKVWKNKSVLSLIYKNDEKPSIEEEGKINILKEFLIKSGSTFIAFKGGQIPIKRFDGIDTLKYKREFSGDITGIDDNENSLIEHISSSKELIDEFKFKLSDGRWFTADEYENHNVWVEEKNLIVPVVLGKNFKDFFKLGDQFKDFSGNINFEVIGFLEDNQYFSSSNLFFYPSKQSSLNNFMITPYKIPKQYESLEIFDGIWKVNSNLNYNSFIEKIENKIKELNLNVSIEESSNYLNLYNKSYIESRNLALLQQTLLTLIVIVGITISVMIFIDRNKYMLAVHRAFGATKKEILKTAFLIPNIINLCSLITVIIFIKIGIVKNFVGFNFNVLNKSTNINFKALFLSMLFSIILITISTILPIYKIKNENLNLTMKGD
;
A
#
# COMPACT_ATOMS: atom_id res chain seq x y z
N MET A 1 -30.14 29.77 -28.81
CA MET A 1 -29.05 29.21 -29.65
C MET A 1 -28.32 28.12 -28.85
N ASN A 2 -27.79 27.05 -29.47
CA ASN A 2 -27.20 25.93 -28.69
C ASN A 2 -25.72 26.21 -28.33
N SER A 3 -25.46 26.74 -27.12
CA SER A 3 -24.11 27.04 -26.61
C SER A 3 -23.17 25.83 -26.67
N LEU A 4 -23.70 24.61 -26.54
CA LEU A 4 -22.93 23.37 -26.65
C LEU A 4 -22.33 23.20 -28.06
N LYS A 5 -23.13 23.43 -29.11
CA LYS A 5 -22.69 23.30 -30.50
C LYS A 5 -21.58 24.30 -30.82
N ASN A 6 -21.70 25.53 -30.31
CA ASN A 6 -20.68 26.57 -30.50
C ASN A 6 -19.39 26.23 -29.76
N SER A 7 -19.46 25.74 -28.51
CA SER A 7 -18.28 25.27 -27.78
C SER A 7 -17.54 24.15 -28.52
N ILE A 8 -18.27 23.18 -29.10
CA ILE A 8 -17.66 22.09 -29.89
C ILE A 8 -16.97 22.61 -31.15
N LEU A 9 -17.57 23.58 -31.85
CA LEU A 9 -16.96 24.20 -33.03
C LEU A 9 -15.67 24.95 -32.69
N ILE A 10 -15.65 25.71 -31.59
CA ILE A 10 -14.46 26.42 -31.11
C ILE A 10 -13.35 25.44 -30.74
N ILE A 11 -13.68 24.35 -30.04
CA ILE A 11 -12.73 23.27 -29.71
C ILE A 11 -12.09 22.67 -30.98
N LYS A 12 -12.91 22.39 -32.01
CA LYS A 12 -12.39 21.84 -33.28
C LYS A 12 -11.44 22.80 -33.99
N LYS A 13 -11.75 24.11 -33.99
CA LYS A 13 -10.96 25.12 -34.68
C LYS A 13 -9.60 25.37 -34.01
N ASP A 14 -9.52 25.26 -32.69
CA ASP A 14 -8.31 25.54 -31.90
C ASP A 14 -7.78 24.25 -31.19
N LEU A 15 -7.76 23.13 -31.93
CA LEU A 15 -7.43 21.78 -31.44
C LEU A 15 -6.15 21.71 -30.59
N LYS A 16 -5.07 22.41 -31.00
CA LYS A 16 -3.78 22.39 -30.28
C LYS A 16 -3.92 22.87 -28.82
N LYS A 17 -4.74 23.89 -28.57
CA LYS A 17 -4.98 24.39 -27.21
C LYS A 17 -5.93 23.48 -26.44
N SER A 18 -6.87 22.85 -27.13
CA SER A 18 -7.75 21.84 -26.52
C SER A 18 -6.97 20.62 -26.05
N ILE A 19 -5.96 20.18 -26.81
CA ILE A 19 -5.03 19.10 -26.40
C ILE A 19 -4.24 19.49 -25.15
N LEU A 20 -3.79 20.74 -25.04
CA LEU A 20 -3.08 21.22 -23.85
C LEU A 20 -3.97 21.18 -22.60
N ILE A 21 -5.19 21.73 -22.68
CA ILE A 21 -6.17 21.67 -21.57
C ILE A 21 -6.49 20.21 -21.22
N TYR A 22 -6.67 19.37 -22.23
CA TYR A 22 -6.94 17.94 -22.05
C TYR A 22 -5.82 17.24 -21.27
N PHE A 23 -4.57 17.47 -21.64
CA PHE A 23 -3.43 16.88 -20.94
C PHE A 23 -3.35 17.37 -19.47
N GLN A 24 -3.52 18.68 -19.26
CA GLN A 24 -3.55 19.27 -17.92
C GLN A 24 -4.66 18.70 -17.04
N LEU A 25 -5.88 18.56 -17.58
CA LEU A 25 -7.03 17.99 -16.87
C LEU A 25 -6.86 16.48 -16.63
N THR A 26 -6.26 15.75 -17.56
CA THR A 26 -5.97 14.32 -17.39
C THR A 26 -4.97 14.11 -16.25
N LEU A 27 -3.90 14.91 -16.20
CA LEU A 27 -2.90 14.84 -15.14
C LEU A 27 -3.49 15.16 -13.77
N ILE A 28 -4.25 16.26 -13.64
CA ILE A 28 -4.81 16.66 -12.34
C ILE A 28 -5.83 15.65 -11.81
N LEU A 29 -6.68 15.10 -12.69
CA LEU A 29 -7.66 14.07 -12.33
C LEU A 29 -6.97 12.80 -11.85
N MET A 30 -5.95 12.34 -12.58
CA MET A 30 -5.19 11.15 -12.24
C MET A 30 -4.44 11.33 -10.91
N TYR A 31 -3.78 12.47 -10.71
CA TYR A 31 -3.00 12.73 -9.50
C TYR A 31 -3.89 12.83 -8.25
N PHE A 32 -5.01 13.58 -8.36
CA PHE A 32 -5.97 13.70 -7.26
C PHE A 32 -6.66 12.37 -6.95
N TYR A 33 -6.96 11.56 -7.98
CA TYR A 33 -7.49 10.21 -7.80
C TYR A 33 -6.57 9.34 -6.93
N VAL A 34 -5.26 9.38 -7.20
CA VAL A 34 -4.27 8.60 -6.44
C VAL A 34 -4.14 9.10 -4.99
N ILE A 35 -4.17 10.41 -4.75
CA ILE A 35 -4.16 10.96 -3.37
C ILE A 35 -5.35 10.46 -2.56
N ILE A 36 -6.55 10.44 -3.15
CA ILE A 36 -7.76 9.97 -2.46
C ILE A 36 -7.65 8.47 -2.19
N LEU A 37 -7.21 7.68 -3.17
CA LEU A 37 -7.00 6.25 -2.99
C LEU A 37 -6.04 5.97 -1.83
N ASN A 38 -4.93 6.70 -1.79
CA ASN A 38 -3.95 6.57 -0.71
C ASN A 38 -4.56 6.90 0.66
N SER A 39 -5.34 7.99 0.73
CA SER A 39 -6.04 8.38 1.96
C SER A 39 -7.04 7.33 2.45
N ILE A 40 -7.74 6.68 1.52
CA ILE A 40 -8.66 5.58 1.84
C ILE A 40 -7.88 4.36 2.32
N SER A 41 -6.80 3.97 1.63
CA SER A 41 -6.00 2.81 2.04
C SER A 41 -5.36 3.01 3.39
N TYR A 42 -4.72 4.15 3.63
CA TYR A 42 -4.13 4.45 4.92
C TYR A 42 -5.14 4.35 6.05
N LYS A 43 -6.39 4.82 5.85
CA LYS A 43 -7.44 4.66 6.86
C LYS A 43 -7.73 3.19 7.14
N ILE A 44 -7.77 2.35 6.11
CA ILE A 44 -7.99 0.90 6.25
C ILE A 44 -6.80 0.25 6.95
N ASP A 45 -5.58 0.51 6.48
CA ASP A 45 -4.34 -0.05 6.99
C ASP A 45 -4.10 0.37 8.45
N ASN A 46 -4.30 1.64 8.79
CA ASN A 46 -4.22 2.14 10.16
C ASN A 46 -5.31 1.54 11.07
N ASN A 47 -6.53 1.31 10.55
CA ASN A 47 -7.57 0.63 11.33
C ASN A 47 -7.21 -0.83 11.60
N ASN A 48 -6.72 -1.55 10.59
CA ASN A 48 -6.26 -2.92 10.72
C ASN A 48 -5.07 -3.01 11.68
N PHE A 49 -4.12 -2.09 11.57
CA PHE A 49 -2.99 -2.00 12.48
C PHE A 49 -3.42 -1.80 13.92
N ASN A 50 -4.29 -0.82 14.16
CA ASN A 50 -4.84 -0.58 15.50
C ASN A 50 -5.66 -1.77 16.01
N LYS A 51 -6.32 -2.54 15.14
CA LYS A 51 -7.06 -3.73 15.58
C LYS A 51 -6.11 -4.83 16.08
N VAL A 52 -4.94 -4.97 15.46
CA VAL A 52 -3.98 -6.05 15.75
C VAL A 52 -3.02 -5.69 16.89
N TRP A 53 -2.44 -4.48 16.85
CA TRP A 53 -1.30 -4.11 17.70
C TRP A 53 -1.64 -3.15 18.84
N LYS A 54 -2.82 -2.53 18.85
CA LYS A 54 -3.17 -1.58 19.90
C LYS A 54 -3.20 -2.29 21.25
N ASN A 55 -2.52 -1.70 22.23
CA ASN A 55 -2.38 -2.22 23.59
C ASN A 55 -1.65 -3.58 23.67
N LYS A 56 -0.92 -3.99 22.63
CA LYS A 56 -0.03 -5.15 22.68
C LYS A 56 1.33 -4.70 23.18
N SER A 57 1.84 -5.35 24.22
CA SER A 57 3.19 -5.09 24.74
C SER A 57 4.15 -6.07 24.09
N VAL A 58 4.52 -5.79 22.84
CA VAL A 58 5.43 -6.64 22.06
C VAL A 58 6.67 -5.86 21.69
N LEU A 59 7.83 -6.53 21.71
CA LEU A 59 9.11 -5.99 21.31
C LEU A 59 9.81 -6.92 20.31
N SER A 60 10.72 -6.34 19.55
CA SER A 60 11.72 -7.05 18.76
C SER A 60 13.09 -6.44 19.02
N LEU A 61 14.14 -7.25 18.92
CA LEU A 61 15.51 -6.78 18.98
C LEU A 61 16.07 -6.74 17.56
N ILE A 62 16.86 -5.72 17.24
CA ILE A 62 17.52 -5.60 15.93
C ILE A 62 19.01 -5.53 16.15
N TYR A 63 19.74 -6.42 15.50
CA TYR A 63 21.19 -6.32 15.40
C TYR A 63 21.54 -5.26 14.35
N LYS A 64 22.35 -4.27 14.73
CA LYS A 64 22.61 -3.09 13.89
C LYS A 64 23.67 -3.28 12.81
N ASN A 65 24.40 -4.40 12.83
CA ASN A 65 25.35 -4.73 11.77
C ASN A 65 24.69 -5.67 10.76
N ASP A 66 24.96 -5.45 9.47
CA ASP A 66 24.50 -6.32 8.38
C ASP A 66 25.25 -7.68 8.33
N GLU A 67 26.25 -7.86 9.20
CA GLU A 67 27.05 -9.09 9.32
C GLU A 67 26.50 -10.01 10.42
N LYS A 68 26.70 -11.33 10.25
CA LYS A 68 26.35 -12.31 11.30
C LYS A 68 27.16 -12.02 12.57
N PRO A 69 26.57 -12.20 13.77
CA PRO A 69 27.30 -12.03 15.01
C PRO A 69 28.50 -12.98 15.04
N SER A 70 29.62 -12.51 15.57
CA SER A 70 30.78 -13.35 15.87
C SER A 70 30.44 -14.41 16.93
N ILE A 71 31.22 -15.50 16.99
CA ILE A 71 31.04 -16.57 17.99
C ILE A 71 31.03 -16.02 19.43
N GLU A 72 31.86 -15.01 19.71
CA GLU A 72 31.90 -14.36 21.02
C GLU A 72 30.60 -13.57 21.32
N GLU A 73 30.02 -12.95 20.29
CA GLU A 73 28.73 -12.27 20.41
C GLU A 73 27.58 -13.26 20.59
N GLU A 74 27.61 -14.44 19.96
CA GLU A 74 26.58 -15.47 20.14
C GLU A 74 26.43 -15.89 21.62
N GLY A 75 27.55 -16.02 22.35
CA GLY A 75 27.52 -16.30 23.78
C GLY A 75 26.81 -15.19 24.58
N LYS A 76 27.08 -13.92 24.25
CA LYS A 76 26.46 -12.76 24.89
C LYS A 76 24.97 -12.63 24.53
N ILE A 77 24.63 -12.97 23.29
CA ILE A 77 23.25 -13.02 22.78
C ILE A 77 22.44 -14.04 23.58
N ASN A 78 22.96 -15.25 23.81
CA ASN A 78 22.29 -16.25 24.64
C ASN A 78 22.05 -15.78 26.08
N ILE A 79 23.00 -15.05 26.68
CA ILE A 79 22.81 -14.44 28.00
C ILE A 79 21.66 -13.41 27.98
N LEU A 80 21.57 -12.60 26.93
CA LEU A 80 20.47 -11.66 26.74
C LEU A 80 19.12 -12.39 26.60
N LYS A 81 19.08 -13.53 25.88
CA LYS A 81 17.87 -14.39 25.76
C LYS A 81 17.36 -14.82 27.12
N GLU A 82 18.24 -15.42 27.92
CA GLU A 82 17.88 -15.90 29.24
C GLU A 82 17.39 -14.74 30.12
N PHE A 83 18.04 -13.59 30.01
CA PHE A 83 17.64 -12.39 30.74
C PHE A 83 16.23 -11.93 30.34
N LEU A 84 15.88 -11.93 29.05
CA LEU A 84 14.52 -11.60 28.59
C LEU A 84 13.48 -12.54 29.20
N ILE A 85 13.74 -13.85 29.15
CA ILE A 85 12.83 -14.87 29.70
C ILE A 85 12.67 -14.69 31.21
N LYS A 86 13.78 -14.59 31.95
CA LYS A 86 13.79 -14.38 33.41
C LYS A 86 13.12 -13.07 33.82
N SER A 87 13.21 -12.04 32.98
CA SER A 87 12.59 -10.74 33.22
C SER A 87 11.10 -10.70 32.89
N GLY A 88 10.51 -11.80 32.40
CA GLY A 88 9.08 -11.93 32.14
C GLY A 88 8.66 -11.65 30.70
N SER A 89 9.56 -11.82 29.73
CA SER A 89 9.19 -11.89 28.31
C SER A 89 9.03 -13.32 27.82
N THR A 90 8.19 -13.50 26.82
CA THR A 90 7.97 -14.79 26.15
C THR A 90 8.14 -14.61 24.65
N PHE A 91 8.89 -15.50 24.02
CA PHE A 91 8.97 -15.56 22.56
C PHE A 91 7.61 -15.96 21.99
N ILE A 92 7.14 -15.28 20.95
CA ILE A 92 5.83 -15.57 20.36
C ILE A 92 5.88 -15.92 18.87
N ALA A 93 6.87 -15.40 18.13
CA ALA A 93 6.96 -15.65 16.69
C ALA A 93 8.35 -15.39 16.15
N PHE A 94 8.71 -16.11 15.10
CA PHE A 94 9.80 -15.71 14.22
C PHE A 94 9.23 -14.83 13.11
N LYS A 95 9.89 -13.71 12.79
CA LYS A 95 9.58 -12.86 11.63
C LYS A 95 9.79 -13.72 10.39
N GLY A 96 8.68 -14.21 9.84
CA GLY A 96 8.74 -15.18 8.77
C GLY A 96 9.00 -14.50 7.42
N GLY A 97 9.90 -15.12 6.67
CA GLY A 97 10.19 -14.75 5.29
C GLY A 97 9.25 -15.44 4.32
N GLN A 98 9.81 -15.86 3.18
CA GLN A 98 9.11 -16.63 2.17
C GLN A 98 9.67 -18.05 2.16
N ILE A 99 8.80 -19.06 2.23
CA ILE A 99 9.20 -20.46 2.05
C ILE A 99 8.97 -20.85 0.59
N PRO A 100 10.00 -21.36 -0.10
CA PRO A 100 9.86 -21.93 -1.43
C PRO A 100 9.23 -23.32 -1.38
N ILE A 101 8.17 -23.49 -2.16
CA ILE A 101 7.40 -24.73 -2.31
C ILE A 101 7.32 -25.11 -3.79
N LYS A 102 7.02 -26.38 -4.06
CA LYS A 102 6.73 -26.82 -5.43
C LYS A 102 5.45 -26.15 -5.94
N ARG A 103 5.44 -25.73 -7.20
CA ARG A 103 4.25 -25.13 -7.83
C ARG A 103 3.09 -26.12 -7.83
N PHE A 104 1.90 -25.58 -7.64
CA PHE A 104 0.63 -26.27 -7.84
C PHE A 104 -0.31 -25.41 -8.69
N ASP A 105 -1.29 -26.05 -9.30
CA ASP A 105 -2.23 -25.38 -10.19
C ASP A 105 -2.96 -24.24 -9.47
N GLY A 106 -2.85 -23.03 -10.03
CA GLY A 106 -3.52 -21.83 -9.51
C GLY A 106 -2.73 -21.03 -8.48
N ILE A 107 -1.51 -21.43 -8.10
CA ILE A 107 -0.67 -20.66 -7.18
C ILE A 107 -0.40 -19.22 -7.67
N ASP A 108 -0.34 -18.99 -8.98
CA ASP A 108 -0.15 -17.64 -9.56
C ASP A 108 -1.30 -16.67 -9.27
N THR A 109 -2.48 -17.20 -8.91
CA THR A 109 -3.62 -16.37 -8.50
C THR A 109 -3.43 -15.83 -7.08
N LEU A 110 -2.65 -16.53 -6.25
CA LEU A 110 -2.16 -16.06 -4.97
C LEU A 110 -0.99 -15.12 -5.27
N LYS A 111 -1.30 -13.86 -5.59
CA LYS A 111 -0.30 -12.87 -6.00
C LYS A 111 0.79 -12.68 -4.93
N TYR A 112 1.96 -13.29 -5.13
CA TYR A 112 3.17 -13.00 -4.38
C TYR A 112 4.13 -12.20 -5.25
N LYS A 113 4.51 -11.00 -4.81
CA LYS A 113 5.71 -10.32 -5.34
C LYS A 113 6.86 -10.70 -4.43
N ARG A 114 7.95 -11.20 -5.01
CA ARG A 114 9.24 -11.40 -4.34
C ARG A 114 9.62 -10.09 -3.64
N GLU A 115 9.78 -10.09 -2.32
CA GLU A 115 10.28 -8.89 -1.61
C GLU A 115 11.79 -8.71 -1.81
N PHE A 116 12.49 -9.78 -2.17
CA PHE A 116 13.92 -9.77 -2.44
C PHE A 116 14.18 -10.17 -3.89
N SER A 117 14.86 -9.29 -4.64
CA SER A 117 15.36 -9.52 -6.00
C SER A 117 16.72 -10.23 -6.01
N GLY A 118 16.98 -11.06 -5.00
CA GLY A 118 18.15 -11.94 -5.00
C GLY A 118 17.77 -13.25 -5.64
N ASP A 119 18.53 -13.70 -6.64
CA ASP A 119 18.49 -15.10 -7.07
C ASP A 119 18.81 -15.94 -5.84
N ILE A 120 17.82 -16.65 -5.30
CA ILE A 120 18.09 -17.71 -4.34
C ILE A 120 18.76 -18.80 -5.18
N THR A 121 20.08 -18.91 -5.10
CA THR A 121 20.85 -19.83 -5.94
C THR A 121 20.31 -21.25 -5.80
N GLY A 122 19.81 -21.81 -6.90
CA GLY A 122 19.28 -23.17 -6.97
C GLY A 122 17.76 -23.34 -6.93
N ILE A 123 16.97 -22.26 -6.95
CA ILE A 123 15.50 -22.34 -7.06
C ILE A 123 15.06 -21.97 -8.47
N ASP A 124 14.52 -22.94 -9.22
CA ASP A 124 13.87 -22.67 -10.51
C ASP A 124 12.47 -22.09 -10.27
N ASP A 125 12.29 -20.84 -10.68
CA ASP A 125 11.02 -20.10 -10.58
C ASP A 125 9.89 -20.70 -11.44
N ASN A 126 10.23 -21.50 -12.46
CA ASN A 126 9.24 -22.21 -13.26
C ASN A 126 8.68 -23.44 -12.54
N GLU A 127 9.43 -24.02 -11.59
CA GLU A 127 9.02 -25.21 -10.85
C GLU A 127 8.57 -24.90 -9.42
N ASN A 128 8.95 -23.74 -8.88
CA ASN A 128 8.72 -23.37 -7.50
C ASN A 128 7.96 -22.05 -7.35
N SER A 129 7.40 -21.85 -6.16
CA SER A 129 6.70 -20.63 -5.77
C SER A 129 6.96 -20.31 -4.31
N LEU A 130 6.78 -19.05 -3.96
CA LEU A 130 7.10 -18.53 -2.64
C LEU A 130 5.81 -18.24 -1.89
N ILE A 131 5.69 -18.78 -0.68
CA ILE A 131 4.58 -18.50 0.23
C ILE A 131 5.09 -17.66 1.40
N GLU A 132 4.39 -16.56 1.72
CA GLU A 132 4.64 -15.80 2.95
C GLU A 132 4.34 -16.69 4.15
N HIS A 133 5.31 -16.80 5.05
CA HIS A 133 5.31 -17.78 6.13
C HIS A 133 5.44 -17.10 7.49
N ILE A 134 4.92 -17.75 8.54
CA ILE A 134 5.17 -17.39 9.95
C ILE A 134 5.42 -18.69 10.73
N SER A 135 6.58 -18.80 11.39
CA SER A 135 6.76 -19.78 12.46
C SER A 135 6.22 -19.19 13.76
N SER A 136 5.14 -19.78 14.26
CA SER A 136 4.41 -19.28 15.43
C SER A 136 4.63 -20.13 16.65
N SER A 137 4.66 -19.53 17.84
CA SER A 137 4.45 -20.26 19.11
C SER A 137 2.95 -20.31 19.44
N LYS A 138 2.59 -21.06 20.49
CA LYS A 138 1.22 -21.11 21.00
C LYS A 138 0.76 -19.74 21.52
N GLU A 139 1.67 -19.02 22.18
CA GLU A 139 1.43 -17.71 22.77
C GLU A 139 1.05 -16.65 21.74
N LEU A 140 1.57 -16.73 20.50
CA LEU A 140 1.12 -15.83 19.43
C LEU A 140 -0.34 -16.08 19.07
N ILE A 141 -0.75 -17.33 18.93
CA ILE A 141 -2.14 -17.66 18.57
C ILE A 141 -3.09 -17.16 19.65
N ASP A 142 -2.73 -17.38 20.92
CA ASP A 142 -3.53 -16.96 22.08
C ASP A 142 -3.56 -15.43 22.22
N GLU A 143 -2.43 -14.74 22.02
CA GLU A 143 -2.32 -13.29 22.15
C GLU A 143 -3.09 -12.55 21.06
N PHE A 144 -2.93 -12.98 19.80
CA PHE A 144 -3.57 -12.35 18.65
C PHE A 144 -4.97 -12.90 18.36
N LYS A 145 -5.38 -13.96 19.07
CA LYS A 145 -6.70 -14.60 18.99
C LYS A 145 -7.08 -14.95 17.55
N PHE A 146 -6.14 -15.54 16.82
CA PHE A 146 -6.40 -15.98 15.47
C PHE A 146 -7.50 -17.04 15.46
N LYS A 147 -8.35 -16.99 14.44
CA LYS A 147 -9.51 -17.88 14.31
C LYS A 147 -9.34 -18.80 13.11
N LEU A 148 -9.77 -20.04 13.29
CA LEU A 148 -9.86 -21.01 12.22
C LEU A 148 -11.26 -20.99 11.64
N SER A 149 -11.35 -21.03 10.32
CA SER A 149 -12.59 -21.33 9.63
C SER A 149 -12.82 -22.84 9.52
N ASP A 150 -11.77 -23.65 9.46
CA ASP A 150 -11.83 -25.13 9.48
C ASP A 150 -10.56 -25.72 10.13
N GLY A 151 -10.66 -26.95 10.65
CA GLY A 151 -9.54 -27.72 11.17
C GLY A 151 -9.17 -27.39 12.62
N ARG A 152 -7.89 -27.51 12.97
CA ARG A 152 -7.37 -27.31 14.33
C ARG A 152 -6.04 -26.55 14.36
N TRP A 153 -5.69 -26.07 15.55
CA TRP A 153 -4.35 -25.56 15.85
C TRP A 153 -3.38 -26.69 16.19
N PHE A 154 -2.10 -26.34 16.29
CA PHE A 154 -1.02 -27.26 16.61
C PHE A 154 -1.15 -27.81 18.05
N THR A 155 -0.82 -29.09 18.21
CA THR A 155 -0.70 -29.78 19.48
C THR A 155 0.67 -29.52 20.12
N ALA A 156 0.83 -29.84 21.40
CA ALA A 156 2.11 -29.68 22.11
C ALA A 156 3.24 -30.48 21.44
N ASP A 157 2.97 -31.71 21.01
CA ASP A 157 3.95 -32.57 20.33
C ASP A 157 4.38 -31.98 18.98
N GLU A 158 3.46 -31.35 18.23
CA GLU A 158 3.78 -30.72 16.95
C GLU A 158 4.70 -29.50 17.11
N TYR A 159 4.53 -28.73 18.20
CA TYR A 159 5.48 -27.67 18.54
C TYR A 159 6.87 -28.22 18.91
N GLU A 160 6.94 -29.39 19.54
CA GLU A 160 8.20 -29.97 19.96
C GLU A 160 8.92 -30.70 18.82
N ASN A 161 8.21 -31.41 17.95
CA ASN A 161 8.82 -32.43 17.10
C ASN A 161 8.57 -32.23 15.59
N HIS A 162 7.63 -31.37 15.18
CA HIS A 162 7.18 -31.29 13.79
C HIS A 162 7.30 -29.88 13.21
N ASN A 163 8.52 -29.34 13.11
CA ASN A 163 8.77 -27.97 12.64
C ASN A 163 9.72 -27.91 11.44
N VAL A 164 9.66 -26.81 10.70
CA VAL A 164 10.40 -26.58 9.44
C VAL A 164 11.93 -26.54 9.57
N TRP A 165 12.47 -26.56 10.78
CA TRP A 165 13.91 -26.43 11.02
C TRP A 165 14.57 -27.73 11.48
N VAL A 166 13.80 -28.81 11.66
CA VAL A 166 14.36 -30.11 12.02
C VAL A 166 14.91 -30.78 10.76
N GLU A 167 16.20 -31.13 10.78
CA GLU A 167 16.90 -31.80 9.67
C GLU A 167 16.54 -33.29 9.57
N GLU A 168 15.25 -33.63 9.65
CA GLU A 168 14.76 -34.99 9.45
C GLU A 168 14.18 -35.16 8.04
N LYS A 169 14.67 -36.18 7.33
CA LYS A 169 14.16 -36.54 6.01
C LYS A 169 12.73 -37.07 6.14
N ASN A 170 11.83 -36.56 5.29
CA ASN A 170 10.41 -36.92 5.25
C ASN A 170 9.60 -36.47 6.47
N LEU A 171 10.08 -35.46 7.21
CA LEU A 171 9.30 -34.86 8.29
C LEU A 171 7.97 -34.31 7.75
N ILE A 172 6.89 -34.62 8.46
CA ILE A 172 5.56 -34.05 8.19
C ILE A 172 5.39 -32.85 9.11
N VAL A 173 5.37 -31.66 8.55
CA VAL A 173 5.15 -30.41 9.28
C VAL A 173 3.68 -30.03 9.13
N PRO A 174 2.90 -29.97 10.22
CA PRO A 174 1.53 -29.48 10.16
C PRO A 174 1.53 -27.99 9.83
N VAL A 175 0.60 -27.58 8.96
CA VAL A 175 0.43 -26.18 8.56
C VAL A 175 -1.00 -25.73 8.67
N VAL A 176 -1.16 -24.47 9.07
CA VAL A 176 -2.43 -23.74 8.97
C VAL A 176 -2.30 -22.74 7.83
N LEU A 177 -3.18 -22.83 6.85
CA LEU A 177 -3.15 -21.99 5.66
C LEU A 177 -4.15 -20.84 5.73
N GLY A 178 -3.82 -19.74 5.05
CA GLY A 178 -4.72 -18.63 4.84
C GLY A 178 -5.99 -19.02 4.06
N LYS A 179 -7.04 -18.22 4.19
CA LYS A 179 -8.36 -18.50 3.61
C LYS A 179 -8.32 -18.78 2.10
N ASN A 180 -7.47 -18.10 1.35
CA ASN A 180 -7.41 -18.24 -0.12
C ASN A 180 -6.82 -19.58 -0.58
N PHE A 181 -6.13 -20.30 0.31
CA PHE A 181 -5.63 -21.64 -0.01
C PHE A 181 -6.73 -22.71 -0.05
N LYS A 182 -7.93 -22.43 0.46
CA LYS A 182 -9.06 -23.38 0.42
C LYS A 182 -9.54 -23.72 -0.99
N ASP A 183 -9.25 -22.87 -1.96
CA ASP A 183 -9.61 -23.12 -3.35
C ASP A 183 -8.69 -24.19 -3.98
N PHE A 184 -7.56 -24.50 -3.33
CA PHE A 184 -6.52 -25.41 -3.84
C PHE A 184 -6.29 -26.63 -2.95
N PHE A 185 -6.49 -26.51 -1.63
CA PHE A 185 -6.21 -27.55 -0.65
C PHE A 185 -7.43 -27.88 0.21
N LYS A 186 -7.44 -29.11 0.72
CA LYS A 186 -8.35 -29.63 1.74
C LYS A 186 -7.58 -30.00 3.00
N LEU A 187 -8.30 -30.20 4.11
CA LEU A 187 -7.71 -30.73 5.33
C LEU A 187 -7.13 -32.13 5.07
N GLY A 188 -5.91 -32.37 5.54
CA GLY A 188 -5.15 -33.60 5.33
C GLY A 188 -4.36 -33.67 4.02
N ASP A 189 -4.52 -32.69 3.12
CA ASP A 189 -3.70 -32.64 1.91
C ASP A 189 -2.22 -32.40 2.29
N GLN A 190 -1.32 -32.99 1.51
CA GLN A 190 0.12 -32.85 1.69
C GLN A 190 0.77 -32.22 0.46
N PHE A 191 1.71 -31.31 0.69
CA PHE A 191 2.53 -30.69 -0.36
C PHE A 191 3.98 -30.57 0.10
N LYS A 192 4.91 -30.35 -0.83
CA LYS A 192 6.34 -30.40 -0.54
C LYS A 192 7.01 -29.03 -0.63
N ASP A 193 8.04 -28.85 0.19
CA ASP A 193 9.01 -27.79 -0.02
C ASP A 193 9.77 -27.98 -1.35
N PHE A 194 10.50 -26.95 -1.78
CA PHE A 194 11.27 -26.99 -3.02
C PHE A 194 12.29 -28.15 -3.07
N SER A 195 12.90 -28.49 -1.93
CA SER A 195 13.90 -29.57 -1.85
C SER A 195 13.27 -30.97 -1.87
N GLY A 196 11.97 -31.07 -1.57
CA GLY A 196 11.23 -32.32 -1.47
C GLY A 196 11.50 -33.11 -0.19
N ASN A 197 12.24 -32.55 0.76
CA ASN A 197 12.61 -33.19 2.02
C ASN A 197 11.55 -32.97 3.12
N ILE A 198 10.81 -31.87 3.04
CA ILE A 198 9.78 -31.50 4.02
C ILE A 198 8.41 -31.67 3.36
N ASN A 199 7.54 -32.44 4.00
CA ASN A 199 6.13 -32.56 3.62
C ASN A 199 5.30 -31.68 4.55
N PHE A 200 4.55 -30.74 4.01
CA PHE A 200 3.58 -29.94 4.74
C PHE A 200 2.23 -30.62 4.71
N GLU A 201 1.58 -30.80 5.86
CA GLU A 201 0.22 -31.33 5.97
C GLU A 201 -0.75 -30.23 6.39
N VAL A 202 -1.83 -30.05 5.63
CA VAL A 202 -2.82 -29.01 5.90
C VAL A 202 -3.75 -29.44 7.04
N ILE A 203 -3.57 -28.86 8.22
CA ILE A 203 -4.37 -29.21 9.42
C ILE A 203 -5.44 -28.17 9.77
N GLY A 204 -5.42 -27.01 9.10
CA GLY A 204 -6.41 -25.95 9.35
C GLY A 204 -6.36 -24.82 8.34
N PHE A 205 -7.42 -24.02 8.34
CA PHE A 205 -7.52 -22.81 7.55
C PHE A 205 -7.99 -21.62 8.38
N LEU A 206 -7.36 -20.46 8.20
CA LEU A 206 -7.76 -19.23 8.86
C LEU A 206 -9.13 -18.71 8.37
N GLU A 207 -9.86 -18.00 9.23
CA GLU A 207 -10.95 -17.11 8.77
C GLU A 207 -10.38 -15.95 7.94
N ASP A 208 -11.24 -15.40 7.07
CA ASP A 208 -10.91 -14.24 6.23
C ASP A 208 -10.67 -12.97 7.06
N ASN A 209 -9.91 -12.02 6.49
CA ASN A 209 -9.66 -10.68 7.05
C ASN A 209 -8.96 -10.68 8.41
N GLN A 210 -8.06 -11.65 8.61
CA GLN A 210 -7.08 -11.62 9.70
C GLN A 210 -5.78 -10.99 9.19
N TYR A 211 -5.08 -10.28 10.07
CA TYR A 211 -3.92 -9.47 9.73
C TYR A 211 -2.81 -9.70 10.74
N PHE A 212 -1.59 -9.79 10.21
CA PHE A 212 -0.36 -9.82 10.99
C PHE A 212 0.76 -9.26 10.11
N SER A 213 1.90 -8.95 10.69
CA SER A 213 3.07 -8.54 9.91
C SER A 213 4.18 -9.57 10.09
N SER A 214 4.43 -10.35 9.03
CA SER A 214 5.53 -11.32 9.00
C SER A 214 6.82 -10.74 8.45
N SER A 215 6.71 -9.81 7.48
CA SER A 215 7.85 -9.16 6.86
C SER A 215 8.61 -8.36 7.91
N ASN A 216 9.88 -8.10 7.63
CA ASN A 216 10.73 -7.24 8.44
C ASN A 216 10.03 -5.87 8.59
N LEU A 217 9.25 -5.74 9.68
CA LEU A 217 8.34 -4.64 10.03
C LEU A 217 9.02 -3.26 9.94
N PHE A 218 10.34 -3.30 9.96
CA PHE A 218 11.28 -2.21 10.09
C PHE A 218 11.68 -1.56 8.78
N PHE A 219 11.88 -2.35 7.73
CA PHE A 219 12.18 -1.80 6.40
C PHE A 219 10.89 -1.35 5.69
N TYR A 220 9.77 -1.99 6.01
CA TYR A 220 8.47 -1.70 5.41
C TYR A 220 7.35 -1.60 6.46
N PRO A 221 7.36 -0.55 7.32
CA PRO A 221 6.32 -0.33 8.34
C PRO A 221 4.91 -0.16 7.75
N SER A 222 4.78 -0.07 6.43
CA SER A 222 3.53 0.08 5.70
C SER A 222 2.83 -1.23 5.32
N LYS A 223 3.44 -2.39 5.57
CA LYS A 223 2.93 -3.67 5.07
C LYS A 223 2.33 -4.53 6.19
N GLN A 224 1.15 -4.14 6.68
CA GLN A 224 0.26 -5.14 7.30
C GLN A 224 -0.20 -6.11 6.22
N SER A 225 0.25 -7.35 6.30
CA SER A 225 -0.16 -8.37 5.36
C SER A 225 -1.43 -9.05 5.85
N SER A 226 -2.37 -9.25 4.93
CA SER A 226 -3.51 -10.12 5.20
C SER A 226 -2.98 -11.55 5.31
N LEU A 227 -3.41 -12.25 6.35
CA LEU A 227 -3.09 -13.67 6.55
C LEU A 227 -3.80 -14.60 5.54
N ASN A 228 -4.61 -14.07 4.62
CA ASN A 228 -5.34 -14.87 3.63
C ASN A 228 -4.42 -15.68 2.70
N ASN A 229 -3.20 -15.18 2.50
CA ASN A 229 -2.16 -15.77 1.66
C ASN A 229 -0.95 -16.22 2.51
N PHE A 230 -1.17 -16.61 3.76
CA PHE A 230 -0.08 -17.04 4.65
C PHE A 230 -0.08 -18.53 4.90
N MET A 231 1.12 -19.05 5.19
CA MET A 231 1.30 -20.34 5.83
C MET A 231 1.83 -20.13 7.25
N ILE A 232 1.13 -20.69 8.23
CA ILE A 232 1.58 -20.73 9.62
C ILE A 232 2.07 -22.14 9.93
N THR A 233 3.26 -22.26 10.50
CA THR A 233 3.83 -23.52 10.99
C THR A 233 4.09 -23.42 12.49
N PRO A 234 4.21 -24.56 13.20
CA PRO A 234 4.73 -24.55 14.56
C PRO A 234 6.19 -24.09 14.54
N TYR A 235 6.57 -23.38 15.59
CA TYR A 235 7.91 -22.90 15.82
C TYR A 235 8.67 -23.81 16.79
N LYS A 236 9.91 -24.16 16.39
CA LYS A 236 11.01 -24.52 17.29
C LYS A 236 12.32 -24.25 16.55
N ILE A 237 13.22 -23.50 17.17
CA ILE A 237 14.55 -23.27 16.61
C ILE A 237 15.50 -24.38 17.08
N PRO A 238 16.27 -25.01 16.17
CA PRO A 238 17.36 -25.90 16.54
C PRO A 238 18.36 -25.14 17.40
N LYS A 239 18.94 -25.80 18.42
CA LYS A 239 19.89 -25.18 19.36
C LYS A 239 20.99 -24.34 18.67
N GLN A 240 21.45 -24.80 17.51
CA GLN A 240 22.49 -24.16 16.72
C GLN A 240 22.09 -22.82 16.06
N TYR A 241 20.80 -22.46 16.06
CA TYR A 241 20.28 -21.21 15.51
C TYR A 241 19.55 -20.36 16.57
N GLU A 242 19.65 -20.70 17.85
CA GLU A 242 19.00 -19.96 18.94
C GLU A 242 19.45 -18.50 19.06
N SER A 243 20.65 -18.16 18.59
CA SER A 243 21.15 -16.79 18.53
C SER A 243 20.35 -15.93 17.55
N LEU A 244 19.86 -16.52 16.45
CA LEU A 244 19.03 -15.83 15.43
C LEU A 244 17.61 -15.54 15.93
N GLU A 245 17.10 -16.35 16.87
CA GLU A 245 15.79 -16.18 17.50
C GLU A 245 15.62 -14.82 18.17
N ILE A 246 16.71 -14.25 18.68
CA ILE A 246 16.66 -12.99 19.42
C ILE A 246 16.35 -11.83 18.48
N PHE A 247 16.98 -11.81 17.29
CA PHE A 247 16.91 -10.67 16.36
C PHE A 247 15.74 -10.75 15.40
N ASP A 248 15.43 -11.96 14.95
CA ASP A 248 14.28 -12.20 14.08
C ASP A 248 13.04 -12.57 14.89
N GLY A 249 13.13 -12.57 16.22
CA GLY A 249 12.03 -12.85 17.12
C GLY A 249 11.10 -11.67 17.40
N ILE A 250 9.87 -12.04 17.70
CA ILE A 250 8.84 -11.20 18.30
C ILE A 250 8.64 -11.71 19.73
N TRP A 251 8.74 -10.81 20.70
CA TRP A 251 8.69 -11.12 22.14
C TRP A 251 7.54 -10.38 22.80
N LYS A 252 6.69 -11.10 23.53
CA LYS A 252 5.63 -10.54 24.35
C LYS A 252 6.18 -10.20 25.74
N VAL A 253 5.92 -8.98 26.20
CA VAL A 253 6.18 -8.55 27.58
C VAL A 253 4.95 -8.87 28.42
N ASN A 254 5.14 -9.51 29.57
CA ASN A 254 4.04 -9.84 30.47
C ASN A 254 3.33 -8.57 30.98
N SER A 255 1.99 -8.60 31.03
CA SER A 255 1.15 -7.43 31.31
C SER A 255 1.33 -6.84 32.70
N ASN A 256 1.91 -7.59 33.62
CA ASN A 256 2.12 -7.17 35.02
C ASN A 256 3.36 -6.28 35.21
N LEU A 257 4.16 -6.08 34.16
CA LEU A 257 5.38 -5.29 34.20
C LEU A 257 5.12 -3.86 33.71
N ASN A 258 5.73 -2.88 34.37
CA ASN A 258 5.80 -1.53 33.81
C ASN A 258 6.72 -1.56 32.58
N TYR A 259 6.13 -1.39 31.41
CA TYR A 259 6.79 -1.52 30.11
C TYR A 259 8.06 -0.64 30.00
N ASN A 260 7.99 0.64 30.40
CA ASN A 260 9.14 1.54 30.30
C ASN A 260 10.30 1.09 31.20
N SER A 261 10.00 0.66 32.42
CA SER A 261 11.03 0.14 33.34
C SER A 261 11.64 -1.19 32.85
N PHE A 262 10.86 -1.96 32.08
CA PHE A 262 11.31 -3.21 31.50
C PHE A 262 12.25 -2.97 30.31
N ILE A 263 11.90 -2.03 29.43
CA ILE A 263 12.75 -1.61 28.31
C ILE A 263 14.09 -1.06 28.83
N GLU A 264 14.07 -0.19 29.83
CA GLU A 264 15.30 0.36 30.45
C GLU A 264 16.22 -0.74 31.01
N LYS A 265 15.65 -1.79 31.63
CA LYS A 265 16.42 -2.95 32.11
C LYS A 265 17.09 -3.71 30.96
N ILE A 266 16.40 -3.90 29.84
CA ILE A 266 16.98 -4.56 28.66
C ILE A 266 18.07 -3.67 28.06
N GLU A 267 17.85 -2.37 27.91
CA GLU A 267 18.86 -1.46 27.37
C GLU A 267 20.15 -1.46 28.21
N ASN A 268 20.01 -1.47 29.53
CA ASN A 268 21.14 -1.58 30.44
C ASN A 268 21.86 -2.93 30.28
N LYS A 269 21.12 -4.03 30.08
CA LYS A 269 21.74 -5.33 29.84
C LYS A 269 22.46 -5.40 28.50
N ILE A 270 21.91 -4.81 27.44
CA ILE A 270 22.55 -4.69 26.12
C ILE A 270 23.87 -3.92 26.24
N LYS A 271 23.87 -2.80 26.99
CA LYS A 271 25.08 -2.00 27.25
C LYS A 271 26.11 -2.77 28.08
N GLU A 272 25.68 -3.46 29.13
CA GLU A 272 26.55 -4.31 29.97
C GLU A 272 27.26 -5.40 29.16
N LEU A 273 26.53 -6.03 28.24
CA LEU A 273 27.06 -7.06 27.35
C LEU A 273 27.84 -6.49 26.15
N ASN A 274 27.91 -5.17 26.00
CA ASN A 274 28.53 -4.48 24.86
C ASN A 274 28.01 -4.99 23.50
N LEU A 275 26.70 -5.18 23.39
CA LEU A 275 26.03 -5.67 22.18
C LEU A 275 25.53 -4.50 21.32
N ASN A 276 25.74 -4.56 20.00
CA ASN A 276 25.24 -3.56 19.07
C ASN A 276 23.78 -3.84 18.66
N VAL A 277 22.86 -3.75 19.63
CA VAL A 277 21.45 -4.12 19.48
C VAL A 277 20.56 -2.92 19.82
N SER A 278 19.52 -2.70 19.02
CA SER A 278 18.41 -1.79 19.37
C SER A 278 17.17 -2.58 19.76
N ILE A 279 16.43 -2.03 20.73
CA ILE A 279 15.09 -2.49 21.07
C ILE A 279 14.10 -1.71 20.23
N GLU A 280 13.12 -2.42 19.69
CA GLU A 280 12.05 -1.81 18.95
C GLU A 280 10.69 -2.23 19.48
N GLU A 281 9.87 -1.21 19.73
CA GLU A 281 8.60 -1.35 20.40
C GLU A 281 7.44 -1.40 19.42
N SER A 282 6.41 -2.17 19.79
CA SER A 282 5.14 -2.20 19.06
C SER A 282 4.46 -0.83 18.91
N SER A 283 4.59 0.01 19.94
CA SER A 283 4.13 1.41 19.98
C SER A 283 4.83 2.29 18.94
N ASN A 284 6.13 2.06 18.73
CA ASN A 284 6.97 2.85 17.85
C ASN A 284 6.62 2.59 16.37
N TYR A 285 6.22 1.37 16.01
CA TYR A 285 5.79 1.07 14.63
C TYR A 285 4.60 1.92 14.18
N LEU A 286 3.58 2.06 15.03
CA LEU A 286 2.41 2.86 14.68
C LEU A 286 2.82 4.32 14.47
N ASN A 287 3.70 4.83 15.32
CA ASN A 287 4.22 6.19 15.21
C ASN A 287 5.07 6.38 13.95
N LEU A 288 5.98 5.44 13.63
CA LEU A 288 6.81 5.47 12.43
C LEU A 288 5.99 5.34 11.15
N TYR A 289 5.01 4.43 11.12
CA TYR A 289 4.07 4.29 10.00
C TYR A 289 3.27 5.58 9.78
N ASN A 290 2.69 6.13 10.85
CA ASN A 290 1.93 7.37 10.78
C ASN A 290 2.80 8.55 10.34
N LYS A 291 4.03 8.64 10.86
CA LYS A 291 5.00 9.68 10.48
C LYS A 291 5.37 9.58 9.01
N SER A 292 5.77 8.39 8.53
CA SER A 292 6.11 8.14 7.13
C SER A 292 4.93 8.44 6.20
N TYR A 293 3.72 8.06 6.59
CA TYR A 293 2.51 8.40 5.84
C TYR A 293 2.26 9.91 5.81
N ILE A 294 2.35 10.60 6.95
CA ILE A 294 2.15 12.06 7.02
C ILE A 294 3.16 12.78 6.13
N GLU A 295 4.44 12.40 6.19
CA GLU A 295 5.50 12.95 5.35
C GLU A 295 5.20 12.72 3.86
N SER A 296 4.90 11.47 3.48
CA SER A 296 4.57 11.12 2.09
C SER A 296 3.31 11.84 1.59
N ARG A 297 2.29 11.97 2.45
CA ARG A 297 1.06 12.72 2.16
C ARG A 297 1.34 14.21 1.97
N ASN A 298 2.15 14.81 2.84
CA ASN A 298 2.47 16.23 2.76
C ASN A 298 3.24 16.56 1.48
N LEU A 299 4.20 15.71 1.09
CA LEU A 299 4.89 15.81 -0.20
C LEU A 299 3.91 15.70 -1.38
N ALA A 300 3.01 14.72 -1.36
CA ALA A 300 2.00 14.56 -2.40
C ALA A 300 1.05 15.77 -2.49
N LEU A 301 0.62 16.33 -1.35
CA LEU A 301 -0.22 17.52 -1.30
C LEU A 301 0.51 18.77 -1.82
N LEU A 302 1.80 18.92 -1.52
CA LEU A 302 2.63 20.01 -2.03
C LEU A 302 2.74 19.94 -3.56
N GLN A 303 3.05 18.76 -4.10
CA GLN A 303 3.11 18.52 -5.54
C GLN A 303 1.74 18.76 -6.22
N GLN A 304 0.64 18.30 -5.60
CA GLN A 304 -0.71 18.58 -6.10
C GLN A 304 -1.04 20.07 -6.11
N THR A 305 -0.60 20.81 -5.09
CA THR A 305 -0.84 22.26 -5.00
C THR A 305 -0.11 22.99 -6.12
N LEU A 306 1.17 22.66 -6.35
CA LEU A 306 1.96 23.21 -7.46
C LEU A 306 1.33 22.88 -8.82
N LEU A 307 0.93 21.63 -9.03
CA LEU A 307 0.26 21.20 -10.27
C LEU A 307 -1.07 21.94 -10.46
N THR A 308 -1.87 22.09 -9.40
CA THR A 308 -3.15 22.81 -9.43
C THR A 308 -2.95 24.26 -9.85
N LEU A 309 -1.94 24.96 -9.32
CA LEU A 309 -1.63 26.34 -9.71
C LEU A 309 -1.29 26.44 -11.20
N ILE A 310 -0.42 25.55 -11.70
CA ILE A 310 -0.03 25.51 -13.12
C ILE A 310 -1.25 25.25 -14.01
N VAL A 311 -2.13 24.32 -13.62
CA VAL A 311 -3.35 23.99 -14.37
C VAL A 311 -4.34 25.15 -14.35
N ILE A 312 -4.52 25.84 -13.22
CA ILE A 312 -5.41 27.01 -13.13
C ILE A 312 -4.95 28.09 -14.11
N VAL A 313 -3.66 28.45 -14.08
CA VAL A 313 -3.09 29.47 -14.99
C VAL A 313 -3.20 28.99 -16.44
N GLY A 314 -2.87 27.73 -16.71
CA GLY A 314 -2.92 27.12 -18.04
C GLY A 314 -4.31 27.14 -18.66
N ILE A 315 -5.33 26.73 -17.91
CA ILE A 315 -6.74 26.76 -18.35
C ILE A 315 -7.19 28.20 -18.54
N THR A 316 -6.89 29.10 -17.59
CA THR A 316 -7.27 30.53 -17.66
C THR A 316 -6.76 31.17 -18.94
N ILE A 317 -5.44 31.06 -19.20
CA ILE A 317 -4.80 31.61 -20.41
C ILE A 317 -5.38 30.96 -21.66
N SER A 318 -5.55 29.64 -21.66
CA SER A 318 -6.07 28.93 -22.83
C SER A 318 -7.50 29.37 -23.17
N VAL A 319 -8.38 29.49 -22.17
CA VAL A 319 -9.75 29.99 -22.35
C VAL A 319 -9.77 31.45 -22.80
N MET A 320 -8.91 32.31 -22.26
CA MET A 320 -8.76 33.70 -22.76
C MET A 320 -8.37 33.73 -24.24
N ILE A 321 -7.39 32.91 -24.64
CA ILE A 321 -6.96 32.82 -26.04
C ILE A 321 -8.08 32.29 -26.94
N PHE A 322 -8.86 31.29 -26.50
CA PHE A 322 -10.01 30.80 -27.26
C PHE A 322 -11.03 31.92 -27.51
N ILE A 323 -11.29 32.76 -26.50
CA ILE A 323 -12.21 33.88 -26.60
C ILE A 323 -11.66 34.92 -27.58
N ASP A 324 -10.40 35.32 -27.43
CA ASP A 324 -9.79 36.37 -28.25
C ASP A 324 -9.74 35.96 -29.74
N ARG A 325 -9.34 34.72 -30.03
CA ARG A 325 -9.28 34.19 -31.41
C ARG A 325 -10.65 34.03 -32.07
N ASN A 326 -11.69 33.85 -31.28
CA ASN A 326 -13.04 33.66 -31.77
C ASN A 326 -13.94 34.87 -31.47
N LYS A 327 -13.36 36.02 -31.08
CA LYS A 327 -14.08 37.23 -30.69
C LYS A 327 -14.98 37.74 -31.82
N TYR A 328 -14.49 37.75 -33.05
CA TYR A 328 -15.31 38.09 -34.22
C TYR A 328 -16.53 37.17 -34.39
N MET A 329 -16.34 35.85 -34.27
CA MET A 329 -17.43 34.88 -34.34
C MET A 329 -18.45 35.10 -33.20
N LEU A 330 -17.98 35.35 -31.98
CA LEU A 330 -18.84 35.66 -30.83
C LEU A 330 -19.61 36.98 -31.03
N ALA A 331 -18.99 37.98 -31.65
CA ALA A 331 -19.60 39.25 -32.00
C ALA A 331 -20.68 39.09 -33.09
N VAL A 332 -20.40 38.30 -34.14
CA VAL A 332 -21.40 37.89 -35.14
C VAL A 332 -22.60 37.24 -34.46
N HIS A 333 -22.37 36.26 -33.59
CA HIS A 333 -23.45 35.63 -32.85
C HIS A 333 -24.25 36.63 -32.00
N ARG A 334 -23.60 37.61 -31.38
CA ARG A 334 -24.25 38.67 -30.60
C ARG A 334 -25.16 39.54 -31.48
N ALA A 335 -24.71 39.90 -32.68
CA ALA A 335 -25.50 40.68 -33.65
C ALA A 335 -26.72 39.91 -34.19
N PHE A 336 -26.60 38.59 -34.38
CA PHE A 336 -27.69 37.72 -34.79
C PHE A 336 -28.59 37.25 -33.61
N GLY A 337 -28.55 37.95 -32.47
CA GLY A 337 -29.52 37.78 -31.38
C GLY A 337 -29.09 36.89 -30.21
N ALA A 338 -27.84 36.40 -30.16
CA ALA A 338 -27.36 35.64 -29.01
C ALA A 338 -27.33 36.48 -27.73
N THR A 339 -27.83 35.94 -26.62
CA THR A 339 -27.80 36.63 -25.32
C THR A 339 -26.38 36.65 -24.74
N LYS A 340 -26.06 37.69 -23.96
CA LYS A 340 -24.75 37.80 -23.26
C LYS A 340 -24.49 36.57 -22.37
N LYS A 341 -25.55 36.01 -21.76
CA LYS A 341 -25.50 34.79 -20.94
C LYS A 341 -25.08 33.56 -21.76
N GLU A 342 -25.54 33.40 -23.00
CA GLU A 342 -25.13 32.29 -23.88
C GLU A 342 -23.65 32.37 -24.28
N ILE A 343 -23.13 33.58 -24.48
CA ILE A 343 -21.70 33.80 -24.78
C ILE A 343 -20.86 33.45 -23.55
N LEU A 344 -21.23 33.92 -22.36
CA LEU A 344 -20.53 33.59 -21.10
C LEU A 344 -20.55 32.07 -20.81
N LYS A 345 -21.66 31.38 -21.09
CA LYS A 345 -21.75 29.91 -20.97
C LYS A 345 -20.72 29.20 -21.85
N THR A 346 -20.35 29.77 -22.99
CA THR A 346 -19.40 29.14 -23.93
C THR A 346 -18.01 29.04 -23.30
N ALA A 347 -17.56 30.08 -22.60
CA ALA A 347 -16.28 30.10 -21.87
C ALA A 347 -16.21 29.05 -20.75
N PHE A 348 -17.34 28.79 -20.09
CA PHE A 348 -17.46 27.74 -19.07
C PHE A 348 -17.55 26.33 -19.69
N LEU A 349 -18.28 26.16 -20.80
CA LEU A 349 -18.52 24.85 -21.40
C LEU A 349 -17.29 24.26 -22.09
N ILE A 350 -16.42 25.06 -22.71
CA ILE A 350 -15.22 24.56 -23.41
C ILE A 350 -14.35 23.66 -22.53
N PRO A 351 -13.82 24.14 -21.37
CA PRO A 351 -13.00 23.29 -20.52
C PRO A 351 -13.78 22.13 -19.89
N ASN A 352 -15.08 22.29 -19.62
CA ASN A 352 -15.92 21.20 -19.09
C ASN A 352 -16.14 20.05 -20.08
N ILE A 353 -16.31 20.34 -21.37
CA ILE A 353 -16.38 19.30 -22.41
C ILE A 353 -15.06 18.52 -22.49
N ILE A 354 -13.94 19.24 -22.45
CA ILE A 354 -12.60 18.63 -22.46
C ILE A 354 -12.36 17.79 -21.18
N ASN A 355 -12.89 18.24 -20.04
CA ASN A 355 -12.83 17.50 -18.77
C ASN A 355 -13.50 16.13 -18.86
N LEU A 356 -14.65 16.03 -19.52
CA LEU A 356 -15.34 14.75 -19.74
C LEU A 356 -14.46 13.78 -20.55
N CYS A 357 -13.82 14.26 -21.61
CA CYS A 357 -12.87 13.45 -22.38
C CYS A 357 -11.66 13.01 -21.54
N SER A 358 -11.17 13.91 -20.68
CA SER A 358 -10.05 13.64 -19.77
C SER A 358 -10.42 12.55 -18.75
N LEU A 359 -11.64 12.59 -18.21
CA LEU A 359 -12.15 11.57 -17.28
C LEU A 359 -12.23 10.18 -17.91
N ILE A 360 -12.73 10.08 -19.14
CA ILE A 360 -12.78 8.81 -19.89
C ILE A 360 -11.36 8.23 -20.03
N THR A 361 -10.39 9.09 -20.32
CA THR A 361 -8.98 8.70 -20.48
C THR A 361 -8.39 8.20 -19.18
N VAL A 362 -8.67 8.87 -18.06
CA VAL A 362 -8.24 8.40 -16.73
C VAL A 362 -8.83 7.03 -16.41
N ILE A 363 -10.11 6.79 -16.74
CA ILE A 363 -10.74 5.47 -16.56
C ILE A 363 -10.01 4.39 -17.36
N ILE A 364 -9.65 4.68 -18.62
CA ILE A 364 -8.87 3.76 -19.47
C ILE A 364 -7.49 3.51 -18.86
N PHE A 365 -6.80 4.56 -18.40
CA PHE A 365 -5.48 4.44 -17.78
C PHE A 365 -5.51 3.65 -16.47
N ILE A 366 -6.58 3.73 -15.69
CA ILE A 366 -6.78 2.89 -14.49
C ILE A 366 -6.90 1.43 -14.91
N LYS A 367 -7.74 1.12 -15.91
CA LYS A 367 -7.96 -0.25 -16.39
C LYS A 367 -6.69 -0.90 -16.94
N ILE A 368 -5.88 -0.15 -17.69
CA ILE A 368 -4.62 -0.65 -18.28
C ILE A 368 -3.45 -0.59 -17.28
N GLY A 369 -3.66 -0.01 -16.09
CA GLY A 369 -2.66 0.00 -15.02
C GLY A 369 -1.60 1.11 -15.13
N ILE A 370 -1.73 2.05 -16.07
CA ILE A 370 -0.80 3.18 -16.24
C ILE A 370 -0.74 4.06 -14.98
N VAL A 371 -1.89 4.27 -14.33
CA VAL A 371 -1.98 5.08 -13.09
C VAL A 371 -1.09 4.52 -11.97
N LYS A 372 -0.83 3.20 -11.96
CA LYS A 372 0.03 2.54 -10.97
C LYS A 372 1.48 3.00 -11.04
N ASN A 373 1.98 3.22 -12.26
CA ASN A 373 3.38 3.54 -12.52
C ASN A 373 3.63 5.05 -12.56
N PHE A 374 2.61 5.84 -12.91
CA PHE A 374 2.79 7.26 -13.20
C PHE A 374 3.08 8.12 -11.97
N VAL A 375 2.56 7.75 -10.81
CA VAL A 375 2.64 8.62 -9.63
C VAL A 375 3.96 8.43 -8.85
N GLY A 376 4.79 7.45 -9.16
CA GLY A 376 6.17 7.32 -8.62
C GLY A 376 6.28 7.18 -7.09
N PHE A 377 5.17 7.28 -6.36
CA PHE A 377 5.12 7.01 -4.94
C PHE A 377 5.01 5.50 -4.72
N ASN A 378 5.85 4.98 -3.83
CA ASN A 378 5.81 3.62 -3.29
C ASN A 378 4.56 3.37 -2.42
N PHE A 379 3.37 3.72 -2.91
CA PHE A 379 2.11 3.39 -2.25
C PHE A 379 1.66 2.01 -2.73
N ASN A 380 1.86 1.00 -1.88
CA ASN A 380 1.43 -0.40 -2.07
C ASN A 380 -0.08 -0.57 -2.39
N VAL A 381 -0.87 0.49 -2.27
CA VAL A 381 -2.32 0.57 -2.53
C VAL A 381 -2.71 0.15 -3.95
N LEU A 382 -1.89 0.50 -4.95
CA LEU A 382 -2.19 0.22 -6.36
C LEU A 382 -1.93 -1.26 -6.74
N ASN A 383 -1.26 -2.04 -5.88
CA ASN A 383 -1.03 -3.46 -6.13
C ASN A 383 -2.28 -4.34 -5.86
N LYS A 384 -3.27 -3.86 -5.08
CA LYS A 384 -4.35 -4.74 -4.57
C LYS A 384 -5.55 -4.97 -5.49
N SER A 385 -5.88 -4.10 -6.45
CA SER A 385 -6.74 -4.49 -7.59
C SER A 385 -6.72 -3.44 -8.70
N THR A 386 -7.03 -3.87 -9.94
CA THR A 386 -7.35 -3.00 -11.09
C THR A 386 -8.78 -2.47 -11.03
N ASN A 387 -9.50 -2.71 -9.92
CA ASN A 387 -10.89 -2.27 -9.79
C ASN A 387 -10.94 -0.76 -9.58
N ILE A 388 -11.88 -0.14 -10.29
CA ILE A 388 -12.09 1.29 -10.25
C ILE A 388 -12.76 1.66 -8.92
N ASN A 389 -12.13 2.57 -8.16
CA ASN A 389 -12.77 3.14 -6.98
C ASN A 389 -13.67 4.31 -7.40
N PHE A 390 -14.96 4.04 -7.55
CA PHE A 390 -15.94 5.04 -7.98
C PHE A 390 -16.02 6.26 -7.05
N LYS A 391 -15.81 6.08 -5.74
CA LYS A 391 -15.81 7.19 -4.79
C LYS A 391 -14.65 8.14 -5.04
N ALA A 392 -13.45 7.62 -5.27
CA ALA A 392 -12.27 8.42 -5.59
C ALA A 392 -12.44 9.12 -6.95
N LEU A 393 -12.97 8.43 -7.97
CA LEU A 393 -13.24 9.04 -9.28
C LEU A 393 -14.25 10.19 -9.18
N PHE A 394 -15.35 9.99 -8.45
CA PHE A 394 -16.38 11.00 -8.27
C PHE A 394 -15.83 12.27 -7.59
N LEU A 395 -15.02 12.10 -6.54
CA LEU A 395 -14.36 13.21 -5.86
C LEU A 395 -13.35 13.94 -6.75
N SER A 396 -12.58 13.21 -7.59
CA SER A 396 -11.70 13.84 -8.59
C SER A 396 -12.46 14.62 -9.63
N MET A 397 -13.59 14.09 -10.12
CA MET A 397 -14.47 14.81 -11.03
C MET A 397 -15.00 16.10 -10.38
N LEU A 398 -15.48 16.03 -9.15
CA LEU A 398 -15.98 17.21 -8.43
C LEU A 398 -14.89 18.26 -8.23
N PHE A 399 -13.68 17.84 -7.86
CA PHE A 399 -12.52 18.73 -7.75
C PHE A 399 -12.18 19.42 -9.07
N SER A 400 -12.18 18.68 -10.19
CA SER A 400 -11.90 19.26 -11.51
C SER A 400 -12.95 20.30 -11.94
N ILE A 401 -14.23 20.09 -11.60
CA ILE A 401 -15.30 21.05 -11.91
C ILE A 401 -15.12 22.34 -11.09
N ILE A 402 -14.75 22.23 -9.81
CA ILE A 402 -14.43 23.39 -8.97
C ILE A 402 -13.25 24.15 -9.56
N LEU A 403 -12.19 23.43 -9.94
CA LEU A 403 -11.00 24.02 -10.55
C LEU A 403 -11.35 24.78 -11.83
N ILE A 404 -12.11 24.17 -12.75
CA ILE A 404 -12.56 24.81 -13.98
C ILE A 404 -13.42 26.05 -13.68
N THR A 405 -14.27 25.98 -12.66
CA THR A 405 -15.09 27.12 -12.23
C THR A 405 -14.20 28.28 -11.81
N ILE A 406 -13.18 28.04 -11.00
CA ILE A 406 -12.21 29.06 -10.57
C ILE A 406 -11.43 29.61 -11.77
N SER A 407 -10.90 28.74 -12.64
CA SER A 407 -10.11 29.16 -13.82
C SER A 407 -10.91 29.96 -14.84
N THR A 408 -12.23 29.83 -14.86
CA THR A 408 -13.09 30.54 -15.82
C THR A 408 -13.61 31.88 -15.31
N ILE A 409 -13.40 32.23 -14.03
CA ILE A 409 -13.82 33.53 -13.46
C ILE A 409 -13.23 34.71 -14.24
N LEU A 410 -11.91 34.73 -14.45
CA LEU A 410 -11.23 35.82 -15.15
C LEU A 410 -11.64 35.93 -16.64
N PRO A 411 -11.69 34.83 -17.42
CA PRO A 411 -12.21 34.87 -18.80
C PRO A 411 -13.65 35.38 -18.88
N ILE A 412 -14.53 34.94 -17.97
CA ILE A 412 -15.93 35.38 -17.90
C ILE A 412 -16.00 36.87 -17.59
N TYR A 413 -15.19 37.36 -16.65
CA TYR A 413 -15.11 38.79 -16.32
C TYR A 413 -14.67 39.63 -17.52
N LYS A 414 -13.64 39.17 -18.27
CA LYS A 414 -13.19 39.83 -19.49
C LYS A 414 -14.32 39.96 -20.52
N ILE A 415 -14.99 38.85 -20.87
CA ILE A 415 -16.13 38.89 -21.81
C ILE A 415 -17.25 39.82 -21.33
N LYS A 416 -17.51 39.84 -20.01
CA LYS A 416 -18.57 40.69 -19.46
C LYS A 416 -18.27 42.18 -19.69
N ASN A 417 -17.00 42.59 -19.64
CA ASN A 417 -16.60 43.97 -19.80
C ASN A 417 -16.26 44.36 -21.24
N GLU A 418 -16.06 43.38 -22.12
CA GLU A 418 -15.85 43.64 -23.54
C GLU A 418 -17.12 44.08 -24.26
N ASN A 419 -17.01 45.15 -25.05
CA ASN A 419 -18.07 45.60 -25.94
C ASN A 419 -17.97 44.87 -27.28
N LEU A 420 -18.51 43.65 -27.33
CA LEU A 420 -18.47 42.77 -28.52
C LEU A 420 -19.10 43.42 -29.77
N ASN A 421 -19.98 44.41 -29.61
CA ASN A 421 -20.59 45.12 -30.74
C ASN A 421 -19.60 46.06 -31.45
N LEU A 422 -18.57 46.57 -30.76
CA LEU A 422 -17.52 47.39 -31.37
C LEU A 422 -16.57 46.55 -32.21
N THR A 423 -16.37 45.28 -31.84
CA THR A 423 -15.43 44.38 -32.52
C THR A 423 -15.87 43.99 -33.95
N MET A 424 -17.13 44.21 -34.32
CA MET A 424 -17.59 44.03 -35.70
C MET A 424 -17.25 45.21 -36.62
N LYS A 425 -16.92 46.37 -36.04
CA LYS A 425 -16.58 47.59 -36.80
C LYS A 425 -15.11 47.65 -37.24
N GLY A 426 -14.28 46.69 -36.81
CA GLY A 426 -12.87 46.60 -37.21
C GLY A 426 -11.89 47.33 -36.29
N ASP A 427 -12.35 47.85 -35.14
CA ASP A 427 -11.51 48.44 -34.10
C ASP A 427 -11.00 47.41 -33.08
#